data_AF-Q21S40-F1
#
_entry.id   AF-Q21S40-F1
#
_cell.length_a   1.000
_cell.length_b   1.000
_cell.length_c   1.000
_cell.angle_alpha   90.00
_cell.angle_beta   90.00
_cell.angle_gamma   90.00
#
_symmetry.space_group_name_H-M   'P 1'
#
loop_
_entity.id
_entity.type
_entity.pdbx_description
1 polymer ?
#
loop_
_entity_poly.entity_id
_entity_poly.type
_entity_poly.pdbx_seq_one_letter_code
_entity_poly.pdbx_strand_id
1 'polypeptide(L)'
;MFKQFLNSTRCLLQTVGLAGAVFFTVGALAQADGVRPEFMDSTQQWLDKAVAGNLPSGSSPLRMEITVGELDSRLRLAPCARVEPYLPPGTRLWGKTRLGLRCLEGSVKWNVFLPVTIKAYGQAWVVKGQVSAGAALTQDDVMEAEVDWAEQREAIISNPDQWLGQVANRALTSGQALRQGMIRPAEVFRAGAQIRVQVQGAGFEITSDGQALSAGVVGQPARVKMNNGHVMSGEVLDSRTVRLEI
;
A
#
# COMPACT_ATOMS: atom_id res chain seq x y z
N MET A 1 23.12 -4.70 106.89
CA MET A 1 22.08 -3.64 106.89
C MET A 1 21.03 -4.03 105.86
N PHE A 2 20.09 -4.93 106.14
CA PHE A 2 18.99 -4.96 107.12
C PHE A 2 17.84 -4.00 106.78
N LYS A 3 16.67 -4.64 106.53
CA LYS A 3 15.29 -4.19 106.21
C LYS A 3 14.88 -4.66 104.81
N GLN A 4 14.26 -5.83 104.58
CA GLN A 4 13.23 -6.59 105.33
C GLN A 4 11.90 -5.83 105.43
N PHE A 5 10.94 -6.16 104.55
CA PHE A 5 9.48 -6.23 104.77
C PHE A 5 8.88 -6.94 103.53
N LEU A 6 8.66 -8.26 103.62
CA LEU A 6 7.33 -8.90 103.63
C LEU A 6 6.32 -8.30 102.64
N ASN A 7 5.92 -9.06 101.61
CA ASN A 7 4.78 -9.95 101.77
C ASN A 7 4.66 -11.00 100.66
N SER A 8 4.14 -12.15 101.07
CA SER A 8 4.01 -13.40 100.34
C SER A 8 2.66 -13.47 99.60
N THR A 9 2.60 -14.42 98.65
CA THR A 9 1.47 -15.32 98.36
C THR A 9 0.72 -15.11 97.03
N ARG A 10 1.12 -15.96 96.06
CA ARG A 10 0.30 -16.67 95.05
C ARG A 10 -1.07 -16.09 94.68
N CYS A 11 -1.27 -15.81 93.39
CA CYS A 11 -2.44 -16.35 92.70
C CYS A 11 -2.19 -16.56 91.20
N LEU A 12 -2.86 -17.59 90.73
CA LEU A 12 -2.86 -18.30 89.46
C LEU A 12 -3.10 -17.48 88.18
N LEU A 13 -2.57 -18.05 87.08
CA LEU A 13 -3.14 -18.19 85.73
C LEU A 13 -3.31 -16.97 84.78
N GLN A 14 -2.67 -17.15 83.61
CA GLN A 14 -3.14 -16.87 82.25
C GLN A 14 -3.44 -15.42 81.85
N THR A 15 -2.69 -14.92 80.87
CA THR A 15 -3.22 -14.59 79.52
C THR A 15 -2.10 -14.19 78.56
N VAL A 16 -2.39 -14.39 77.29
CA VAL A 16 -1.51 -14.47 76.13
C VAL A 16 -1.37 -13.10 75.45
N GLY A 17 -0.14 -12.76 75.01
CA GLY A 17 0.16 -12.13 73.71
C GLY A 17 -0.11 -10.64 73.51
N LEU A 18 0.94 -9.89 73.13
CA LEU A 18 0.89 -8.85 72.08
C LEU A 18 2.31 -8.41 71.71
N ALA A 19 2.78 -8.90 70.56
CA ALA A 19 3.99 -8.43 69.88
C ALA A 19 3.61 -7.22 69.00
N GLY A 20 4.29 -6.08 69.20
CA GLY A 20 4.09 -4.85 68.45
C GLY A 20 4.71 -4.93 67.05
N ALA A 21 3.88 -4.73 66.02
CA ALA A 21 4.30 -4.67 64.62
C ALA A 21 4.62 -3.22 64.20
N VAL A 22 5.80 -3.03 63.61
CA VAL A 22 6.28 -1.78 63.01
C VAL A 22 5.63 -1.63 61.63
N PHE A 23 4.85 -0.57 61.42
CA PHE A 23 4.30 -0.21 60.11
C PHE A 23 5.35 0.60 59.31
N PHE A 24 5.97 -0.05 58.32
CA PHE A 24 6.67 0.62 57.23
C PHE A 24 5.64 1.03 56.16
N THR A 25 5.41 2.33 55.99
CA THR A 25 4.64 2.89 54.88
C THR A 25 5.52 2.95 53.63
N VAL A 26 5.39 1.95 52.76
CA VAL A 26 5.96 1.99 51.41
C VAL A 26 5.08 2.88 50.54
N GLY A 27 5.59 4.06 50.17
CA GLY A 27 4.97 4.91 49.17
C GLY A 27 5.08 4.27 47.78
N ALA A 28 3.96 3.85 47.21
CA ALA A 28 3.88 3.40 45.83
C ALA A 28 3.96 4.62 44.90
N LEU A 29 5.11 4.82 44.26
CA LEU A 29 5.21 5.65 43.06
C LEU A 29 4.58 4.86 41.91
N ALA A 30 3.31 5.16 41.60
CA ALA A 30 2.66 4.67 40.39
C ALA A 30 3.39 5.26 39.18
N GLN A 31 4.11 4.40 38.46
CA GLN A 31 4.72 4.75 37.18
C GLN A 31 3.60 4.99 36.17
N ALA A 32 3.53 6.20 35.63
CA ALA A 32 2.70 6.52 34.48
C ALA A 32 3.36 5.94 33.23
N ASP A 33 3.30 4.61 33.08
CA ASP A 33 3.53 3.97 31.80
C ASP A 33 2.42 4.42 30.84
N GLY A 34 2.79 4.87 29.65
CA GLY A 34 1.83 5.25 28.61
C GLY A 34 0.95 4.06 28.25
N VAL A 35 -0.22 3.96 28.87
CA VAL A 35 -1.15 2.85 28.68
C VAL A 35 -1.67 2.88 27.24
N ARG A 36 -1.11 2.02 26.39
CA ARG A 36 -1.70 1.71 25.08
C ARG A 36 -3.09 1.12 25.35
N PRO A 37 -4.17 1.64 24.75
CA PRO A 37 -5.51 1.12 25.02
C PRO A 37 -5.64 -0.36 24.62
N GLU A 38 -6.33 -1.16 25.44
CA GLU A 38 -6.52 -2.61 25.25
C GLU A 38 -7.12 -2.96 23.87
N PHE A 39 -7.92 -2.08 23.27
CA PHE A 39 -8.49 -2.27 21.93
C PHE A 39 -7.46 -2.21 20.78
N MET A 40 -6.21 -1.81 21.04
CA MET A 40 -5.20 -1.70 20.00
C MET A 40 -4.72 -3.06 19.50
N ASP A 41 -4.70 -4.09 20.36
CA ASP A 41 -4.26 -5.43 19.97
C ASP A 41 -5.33 -6.13 19.10
N SER A 42 -6.61 -5.97 19.45
CA SER A 42 -7.71 -6.44 18.61
C SER A 42 -7.78 -5.70 17.28
N THR A 43 -7.42 -4.42 17.27
CA THR A 43 -7.28 -3.61 16.06
C THR A 43 -6.19 -4.14 15.12
N GLN A 44 -5.02 -4.52 15.66
CA GLN A 44 -3.93 -5.09 14.86
C GLN A 44 -4.36 -6.39 14.18
N GLN A 45 -4.94 -7.33 14.92
CA GLN A 45 -5.40 -8.61 14.37
C GLN A 45 -6.48 -8.44 13.30
N TRP A 46 -7.36 -7.45 13.47
CA TRP A 46 -8.36 -7.12 12.47
C TRP A 46 -7.71 -6.55 11.20
N LEU A 47 -6.71 -5.67 11.34
CA LEU A 47 -5.96 -5.11 10.21
C LEU A 47 -5.24 -6.20 9.42
N ASP A 48 -4.58 -7.14 10.09
CA ASP A 48 -3.87 -8.24 9.43
C ASP A 48 -4.81 -9.06 8.52
N LYS A 49 -6.01 -9.37 9.03
CA LYS A 49 -7.06 -10.07 8.26
C LYS A 49 -7.59 -9.21 7.11
N ALA A 50 -7.82 -7.91 7.36
CA ALA A 50 -8.33 -7.00 6.36
C ALA A 50 -7.33 -6.81 5.21
N VAL A 51 -6.03 -6.71 5.50
CA VAL A 51 -4.96 -6.61 4.50
C VAL A 51 -4.90 -7.88 3.67
N ALA A 52 -4.90 -9.07 4.29
CA ALA A 52 -4.85 -10.35 3.58
C ALA A 52 -6.01 -10.51 2.58
N GLY A 53 -7.21 -10.01 2.91
CA GLY A 53 -8.38 -10.06 2.02
C GLY A 53 -8.41 -9.02 0.89
N ASN A 54 -7.50 -8.04 0.88
CA ASN A 54 -7.50 -6.92 -0.07
C ASN A 54 -6.25 -6.88 -0.97
N LEU A 55 -5.44 -7.95 -0.98
CA LEU A 55 -4.25 -8.04 -1.83
C LEU A 55 -4.63 -8.20 -3.31
N PRO A 56 -3.88 -7.58 -4.25
CA PRO A 56 -4.10 -7.78 -5.68
C PRO A 56 -3.88 -9.25 -6.06
N SER A 57 -4.87 -9.86 -6.70
CA SER A 57 -4.74 -11.21 -7.28
C SER A 57 -3.76 -11.16 -8.45
N GLY A 58 -2.66 -11.94 -8.39
CA GLY A 58 -1.73 -12.12 -9.52
C GLY A 58 -0.29 -11.62 -9.31
N SER A 59 0.08 -11.11 -8.13
CA SER A 59 1.47 -10.81 -7.79
C SER A 59 2.13 -11.97 -7.04
N SER A 60 3.45 -12.14 -7.24
CA SER A 60 4.32 -12.87 -6.31
C SER A 60 4.00 -12.47 -4.86
N PRO A 61 4.04 -13.38 -3.87
CA PRO A 61 3.58 -13.08 -2.51
C PRO A 61 4.34 -11.89 -1.95
N LEU A 62 3.67 -10.74 -1.85
CA LEU A 62 4.24 -9.52 -1.31
C LEU A 62 4.44 -9.69 0.20
N ARG A 63 5.60 -9.28 0.69
CA ARG A 63 5.89 -9.24 2.12
C ARG A 63 5.30 -7.96 2.70
N MET A 64 4.21 -8.13 3.45
CA MET A 64 3.48 -7.02 4.04
C MET A 64 4.11 -6.62 5.38
N GLU A 65 4.29 -5.32 5.58
CA GLU A 65 4.70 -4.74 6.86
C GLU A 65 3.66 -3.68 7.26
N ILE A 66 3.00 -3.91 8.39
CA ILE A 66 1.92 -3.05 8.88
C ILE A 66 2.45 -2.30 10.11
N THR A 67 2.44 -0.98 10.04
CA THR A 67 2.75 -0.11 11.16
C THR A 67 1.50 0.66 11.55
N VAL A 68 0.99 0.39 12.74
CA VAL A 68 -0.12 1.13 13.33
C VAL A 68 0.44 2.33 14.08
N GLY A 69 -0.04 3.52 13.74
CA GLY A 69 0.32 4.74 14.45
C GLY A 69 -0.47 4.93 15.75
N GLU A 70 -0.36 6.12 16.30
CA GLU A 70 -1.05 6.48 17.54
C GLU A 70 -2.28 7.35 17.25
N LEU A 71 -3.24 7.33 18.18
CA LEU A 71 -4.34 8.29 18.16
C LEU A 71 -3.81 9.69 18.48
N ASP A 72 -4.48 10.73 17.97
CA ASP A 72 -4.14 12.12 18.31
C ASP A 72 -4.20 12.29 19.84
N SER A 73 -3.06 12.68 20.44
CA SER A 73 -2.89 12.81 21.89
C SER A 73 -3.82 13.85 22.53
N ARG A 74 -4.45 14.71 21.73
CA ARG A 74 -5.47 15.67 22.18
C ARG A 74 -6.86 15.05 22.32
N LEU A 75 -7.08 13.86 21.78
CA LEU A 75 -8.34 13.15 21.95
C LEU A 75 -8.54 12.78 23.42
N ARG A 76 -9.76 12.99 23.90
CA ARG A 76 -10.22 12.59 25.23
C ARG A 76 -11.42 11.67 25.02
N LEU A 77 -11.13 10.38 24.84
CA LEU A 77 -12.16 9.39 24.56
C LEU A 77 -12.81 8.94 25.87
N ALA A 78 -14.14 8.96 25.91
CA ALA A 78 -14.88 8.36 27.00
C ALA A 78 -14.64 6.83 27.02
N PRO A 79 -14.64 6.18 28.19
CA PRO A 79 -14.55 4.72 28.28
C PRO A 79 -15.59 4.04 27.40
N CYS A 80 -15.14 3.03 26.66
CA CYS A 80 -15.98 2.26 25.75
C CYS A 80 -15.73 0.76 25.96
N ALA A 81 -16.80 0.01 26.23
CA ALA A 81 -16.76 -1.44 26.40
C ALA A 81 -16.56 -2.16 25.05
N ARG A 82 -17.06 -1.58 23.95
CA ARG A 82 -16.94 -2.18 22.62
C ARG A 82 -16.54 -1.17 21.56
N VAL A 83 -15.28 -1.21 21.17
CA VAL A 83 -14.72 -0.46 20.04
C VAL A 83 -14.71 -1.36 18.81
N GLU A 84 -15.26 -0.88 17.70
CA GLU A 84 -15.28 -1.58 16.43
C GLU A 84 -14.37 -0.88 15.39
N PRO A 85 -13.35 -1.57 14.86
CA PRO A 85 -12.59 -1.08 13.72
C PRO A 85 -13.37 -1.25 12.41
N TYR A 86 -13.25 -0.28 11.51
CA TYR A 86 -13.88 -0.34 10.19
C TYR A 86 -13.05 0.43 9.14
N LEU A 87 -13.13 -0.01 7.88
CA LEU A 87 -12.58 0.76 6.75
C LEU A 87 -13.61 1.78 6.27
N PRO A 88 -13.28 3.08 6.19
CA PRO A 88 -14.11 4.01 5.44
C PRO A 88 -14.31 3.55 4.00
N PRO A 89 -15.48 3.79 3.38
CA PRO A 89 -15.70 3.47 1.97
C PRO A 89 -14.61 4.06 1.06
N GLY A 90 -14.11 3.27 0.12
CA GLY A 90 -13.04 3.68 -0.80
C GLY A 90 -11.63 3.71 -0.19
N THR A 91 -11.45 3.22 1.05
CA THR A 91 -10.12 3.12 1.67
C THR A 91 -9.30 2.04 0.97
N ARG A 92 -8.09 2.42 0.55
CA ARG A 92 -7.09 1.47 0.06
C ARG A 92 -6.21 1.03 1.23
N LEU A 93 -6.06 -0.28 1.43
CA LEU A 93 -5.17 -0.86 2.43
C LEU A 93 -3.75 -1.04 1.88
N TRP A 94 -3.17 0.09 1.47
CA TRP A 94 -1.88 0.13 0.76
C TRP A 94 -1.28 1.51 0.95
N GLY A 95 -0.04 1.57 1.42
CA GLY A 95 0.68 2.81 1.71
C GLY A 95 0.16 3.46 2.99
N LYS A 96 0.19 4.80 3.04
CA LYS A 96 -0.39 5.57 4.15
C LYS A 96 -1.91 5.57 4.05
N THR A 97 -2.57 5.06 5.08
CA THR A 97 -4.02 4.93 5.15
C THR A 97 -4.54 5.26 6.54
N ARG A 98 -5.86 5.19 6.72
CA ARG A 98 -6.52 5.43 8.01
C ARG A 98 -7.55 4.35 8.29
N LEU A 99 -7.58 3.93 9.54
CA LEU A 99 -8.58 3.03 10.08
C LEU A 99 -9.60 3.82 10.90
N GLY A 100 -10.89 3.60 10.69
CA GLY A 100 -11.92 4.15 11.55
C GLY A 100 -12.11 3.28 12.79
N LEU A 101 -12.23 3.90 13.95
CA LEU A 101 -12.58 3.25 15.20
C LEU A 101 -13.85 3.90 15.75
N ARG A 102 -14.89 3.11 16.01
CA ARG A 102 -16.14 3.62 16.59
C ARG A 102 -16.53 2.89 17.87
N CYS A 103 -16.98 3.64 18.86
CA CYS A 103 -17.56 3.07 20.08
C CYS A 103 -19.01 2.66 19.85
N LEU A 104 -19.30 1.38 20.02
CA LEU A 104 -20.67 0.84 19.94
C LEU A 104 -21.32 0.68 21.31
N GLU A 105 -20.56 0.57 22.40
CA GLU A 105 -21.08 0.35 23.75
C GLU A 105 -20.28 1.19 24.76
N GLY A 106 -20.86 2.31 25.20
CA GLY A 106 -20.21 3.30 26.06
C GLY A 106 -21.17 4.44 26.36
N SER A 107 -20.88 5.22 27.40
CA SER A 107 -21.72 6.35 27.84
C SER A 107 -21.79 7.46 26.79
N VAL A 108 -20.72 7.63 26.01
CA VAL A 108 -20.64 8.57 24.89
C VAL A 108 -20.16 7.80 23.66
N LYS A 109 -20.92 7.88 22.56
CA LYS A 109 -20.49 7.36 21.26
C LYS A 109 -19.45 8.30 20.68
N TRP A 110 -18.36 7.73 20.19
CA TRP A 110 -17.31 8.48 19.49
C TRP A 110 -16.86 7.71 18.26
N ASN A 111 -16.27 8.45 17.32
CA ASN A 111 -15.70 7.92 16.09
C ASN A 111 -14.40 8.67 15.79
N VAL A 112 -13.30 7.95 15.66
CA VAL A 112 -11.96 8.52 15.46
C VAL A 112 -11.21 7.78 14.37
N PHE A 113 -10.16 8.40 13.86
CA PHE A 113 -9.28 7.79 12.86
C PHE A 113 -7.91 7.50 13.45
N LEU A 114 -7.43 6.29 13.18
CA LEU A 114 -6.10 5.82 13.52
C LEU A 114 -5.25 5.79 12.25
N PRO A 115 -4.10 6.49 12.19
CA PRO A 115 -3.20 6.40 11.06
C PRO A 115 -2.56 5.02 11.00
N VAL A 116 -2.50 4.43 9.80
CA VAL A 116 -1.88 3.13 9.56
C VAL A 116 -1.01 3.24 8.31
N THR A 117 0.21 2.69 8.36
CA THR A 117 1.09 2.59 7.20
C THR A 117 1.25 1.12 6.84
N ILE A 118 0.94 0.77 5.59
CA ILE A 118 1.03 -0.60 5.08
C ILE A 118 2.05 -0.58 3.95
N LYS A 119 3.23 -1.17 4.19
CA LYS A 119 4.24 -1.39 3.16
C LYS A 119 4.07 -2.77 2.54
N ALA A 120 4.40 -2.88 1.26
CA ALA A 120 4.27 -4.12 0.50
C ALA A 120 5.56 -4.37 -0.29
N TYR A 121 6.49 -5.14 0.27
CA TYR A 121 7.76 -5.41 -0.38
C TYR A 121 7.63 -6.57 -1.38
N GLY A 122 8.17 -6.37 -2.57
CA GLY A 122 8.20 -7.39 -3.62
C GLY A 122 9.20 -7.04 -4.70
N GLN A 123 9.58 -8.04 -5.50
CA GLN A 123 10.46 -7.83 -6.65
C GLN A 123 9.76 -6.96 -7.71
N ALA A 124 10.48 -5.98 -8.23
CA ALA A 124 10.01 -5.12 -9.31
C ALA A 124 11.18 -4.72 -10.23
N TRP A 125 10.84 -4.22 -11.41
CA TRP A 125 11.81 -3.61 -12.32
C TRP A 125 12.16 -2.21 -11.82
N VAL A 126 13.44 -1.97 -11.60
CA VAL A 126 14.01 -0.70 -11.14
C VAL A 126 14.97 -0.17 -12.18
N VAL A 127 14.87 1.12 -12.47
CA VAL A 127 15.75 1.80 -13.41
C VAL A 127 17.19 1.78 -12.87
N LYS A 128 18.13 1.28 -13.68
CA LYS A 128 19.55 1.13 -13.32
C LYS A 128 20.31 2.44 -13.51
N GLY A 129 20.02 3.17 -14.57
CA GLY A 129 20.74 4.39 -14.99
C GLY A 129 19.83 5.60 -15.21
N GLN A 130 20.26 6.51 -16.07
CA GLN A 130 19.44 7.63 -16.50
C GLN A 130 18.78 7.29 -17.84
N VAL A 131 17.46 7.40 -17.92
CA VAL A 131 16.70 7.26 -19.17
C VAL A 131 16.10 8.61 -19.52
N SER A 132 16.38 9.11 -20.71
CA SER A 132 15.85 10.41 -21.16
C SER A 132 14.36 10.32 -21.48
N ALA A 133 13.64 11.44 -21.33
CA ALA A 133 12.26 11.52 -21.79
C ALA A 133 12.20 11.24 -23.31
N GLY A 134 11.26 10.41 -23.74
CA GLY A 134 11.14 10.00 -25.14
C GLY A 134 12.05 8.85 -25.57
N ALA A 135 12.94 8.36 -24.71
CA ALA A 135 13.74 7.16 -25.00
C ALA A 135 12.91 5.88 -24.81
N ALA A 136 13.15 4.88 -25.66
CA ALA A 136 12.58 3.55 -25.51
C ALA A 136 13.34 2.76 -24.43
N LEU A 137 12.62 2.06 -23.56
CA LEU A 137 13.20 1.20 -22.54
C LEU A 137 13.69 -0.11 -23.13
N THR A 138 14.91 -0.47 -22.75
CA THR A 138 15.57 -1.72 -23.10
C THR A 138 15.87 -2.52 -21.84
N GLN A 139 16.28 -3.78 -22.01
CA GLN A 139 16.64 -4.64 -20.89
C GLN A 139 17.86 -4.14 -20.11
N ASP A 140 18.74 -3.35 -20.75
CA ASP A 140 19.94 -2.79 -20.12
C ASP A 140 19.65 -1.61 -19.19
N ASP A 141 18.47 -0.99 -19.34
CA ASP A 141 18.05 0.19 -18.57
C ASP A 141 17.49 -0.16 -17.19
N VAL A 142 17.14 -1.43 -16.96
CA VAL A 142 16.45 -1.88 -15.75
C VAL A 142 17.11 -3.10 -15.12
N MET A 143 16.80 -3.32 -13.85
CA MET A 143 17.21 -4.48 -13.09
C MET A 143 16.08 -4.88 -12.13
N GLU A 144 16.03 -6.15 -11.73
CA GLU A 144 15.10 -6.56 -10.67
C GLU A 144 15.67 -6.19 -9.29
N ALA A 145 14.83 -5.61 -8.45
CA ALA A 145 15.15 -5.36 -7.05
C ALA A 145 13.89 -5.43 -6.17
N GLU A 146 14.06 -5.74 -4.89
CA GLU A 146 12.98 -5.64 -3.92
C GLU A 146 12.70 -4.16 -3.62
N VAL A 147 11.45 -3.74 -3.76
CA VAL A 147 11.00 -2.37 -3.50
C VAL A 147 9.69 -2.37 -2.72
N ASP A 148 9.35 -1.26 -2.08
CA ASP A 148 8.03 -1.05 -1.50
C ASP A 148 7.03 -0.65 -2.61
N TRP A 149 6.19 -1.60 -3.00
CA TRP A 149 5.14 -1.37 -3.98
C TRP A 149 4.12 -0.34 -3.49
N ALA A 150 4.02 -0.16 -2.17
CA ALA A 150 3.10 0.73 -1.50
C ALA A 150 3.61 2.14 -1.22
N GLU A 151 4.86 2.41 -1.61
CA GLU A 151 5.45 3.74 -1.53
C GLU A 151 4.68 4.78 -2.37
N GLN A 152 4.20 4.39 -3.55
CA GLN A 152 3.44 5.25 -4.46
C GLN A 152 2.12 4.60 -4.88
N ARG A 153 1.17 5.43 -5.34
CA ARG A 153 -0.19 4.99 -5.67
C ARG A 153 -0.25 4.30 -7.04
N GLU A 154 0.59 4.74 -7.96
CA GLU A 154 0.70 4.20 -9.31
C GLU A 154 1.15 2.74 -9.25
N ALA A 155 0.47 1.88 -10.01
CA ALA A 155 0.77 0.45 -10.05
C ALA A 155 2.17 0.20 -10.61
N ILE A 156 2.90 -0.71 -9.95
CA ILE A 156 4.16 -1.24 -10.45
C ILE A 156 3.89 -2.13 -11.67
N ILE A 157 4.78 -2.05 -12.65
CA ILE A 157 4.78 -2.94 -13.80
C ILE A 157 5.64 -4.15 -13.44
N SER A 158 5.05 -5.34 -13.41
CA SER A 158 5.74 -6.59 -13.07
C SER A 158 6.13 -7.42 -14.29
N ASN A 159 5.30 -7.43 -15.35
CA ASN A 159 5.58 -8.21 -16.56
C ASN A 159 6.52 -7.45 -17.51
N PRO A 160 7.66 -8.04 -17.93
CA PRO A 160 8.52 -7.55 -19.00
C PRO A 160 7.80 -7.05 -20.26
N ASP A 161 6.79 -7.78 -20.72
CA ASP A 161 6.05 -7.48 -21.96
C ASP A 161 5.31 -6.14 -21.90
N GLN A 162 5.09 -5.61 -20.69
CA GLN A 162 4.38 -4.34 -20.48
C GLN A 162 5.30 -3.12 -20.50
N TRP A 163 6.62 -3.28 -20.43
CA TRP A 163 7.55 -2.15 -20.42
C TRP A 163 8.63 -2.22 -21.51
N LEU A 164 8.99 -3.40 -22.00
CA LEU A 164 10.04 -3.55 -23.00
C LEU A 164 9.63 -2.85 -24.31
N GLY A 165 10.50 -1.97 -24.82
CA GLY A 165 10.24 -1.17 -26.02
C GLY A 165 9.26 0.00 -25.82
N GLN A 166 8.67 0.16 -24.63
CA GLN A 166 7.84 1.32 -24.31
C GLN A 166 8.70 2.58 -24.15
N VAL A 167 8.09 3.74 -24.35
CA VAL A 167 8.79 5.03 -24.30
C VAL A 167 8.60 5.71 -22.96
N ALA A 168 9.68 6.24 -22.38
CA ALA A 168 9.61 7.01 -21.13
C ALA A 168 8.85 8.34 -21.33
N ASN A 169 7.83 8.59 -20.51
CA ASN A 169 7.04 9.83 -20.54
C ASN A 169 7.79 11.03 -19.97
N ARG A 170 8.80 10.78 -19.13
CA ARG A 170 9.65 11.76 -18.47
C ARG A 170 11.04 11.18 -18.30
N ALA A 171 11.99 12.01 -17.89
CA ALA A 171 13.30 11.51 -17.48
C ALA A 171 13.15 10.59 -16.27
N LEU A 172 13.79 9.42 -16.35
CA LEU A 172 13.87 8.44 -15.27
C LEU A 172 15.29 8.39 -14.72
N THR A 173 15.41 8.20 -13.42
CA THR A 173 16.69 8.14 -12.72
C THR A 173 16.87 6.79 -12.05
N SER A 174 18.12 6.47 -11.76
CA SER A 174 18.49 5.25 -11.05
C SER A 174 17.72 5.10 -9.74
N GLY A 175 17.31 3.87 -9.41
CA GLY A 175 16.57 3.53 -8.20
C GLY A 175 15.05 3.71 -8.29
N GLN A 176 14.52 4.26 -9.38
CA GLN A 176 13.06 4.36 -9.55
C GLN A 176 12.45 3.02 -9.98
N ALA A 177 11.46 2.53 -9.23
CA ALA A 177 10.64 1.40 -9.66
C ALA A 177 9.78 1.79 -10.88
N LEU A 178 9.70 0.93 -11.90
CA LEU A 178 8.87 1.14 -13.07
C LEU A 178 7.38 1.05 -12.73
N ARG A 179 6.63 2.09 -13.10
CA ARG A 179 5.20 2.23 -12.85
C ARG A 179 4.46 2.64 -14.12
N GLN A 180 3.18 2.31 -14.20
CA GLN A 180 2.35 2.51 -15.40
C GLN A 180 2.34 3.95 -15.93
N GLY A 181 2.41 4.96 -15.06
CA GLY A 181 2.43 6.38 -15.48
C GLY A 181 3.76 6.87 -16.03
N MET A 182 4.85 6.10 -15.89
CA MET A 182 6.19 6.51 -16.28
C MET A 182 6.50 6.25 -17.76
N ILE A 183 5.71 5.40 -18.40
CA ILE A 183 5.94 4.94 -19.77
C ILE A 183 4.68 5.06 -20.60
N ARG A 184 4.83 5.04 -21.92
CA ARG A 184 3.73 4.97 -22.88
C ARG A 184 4.11 4.06 -24.06
N PRO A 185 3.10 3.57 -24.80
CA PRO A 185 3.34 2.86 -26.05
C PRO A 185 4.21 3.64 -27.01
N ALA A 186 5.15 2.93 -27.63
CA ALA A 186 6.00 3.49 -28.67
C ALA A 186 5.17 3.76 -29.92
N GLU A 187 5.30 4.99 -30.43
CA GLU A 187 4.76 5.34 -31.74
C GLU A 187 5.65 4.74 -32.82
N VAL A 188 5.09 3.86 -33.65
CA VAL A 188 5.83 3.18 -34.71
C VAL A 188 5.82 3.97 -36.03
N PHE A 189 4.87 4.90 -36.19
CA PHE A 189 4.89 5.95 -37.22
C PHE A 189 4.14 7.20 -36.75
N ARG A 190 4.42 8.35 -37.38
CA ARG A 190 3.76 9.64 -37.08
C ARG A 190 2.61 9.93 -38.05
N ALA A 191 1.75 10.87 -37.68
CA ALA A 191 0.79 11.45 -38.62
C ALA A 191 1.52 12.04 -39.83
N GLY A 192 0.96 11.85 -41.02
CA GLY A 192 1.53 12.21 -42.31
C GLY A 192 2.44 11.13 -42.93
N ALA A 193 2.80 10.08 -42.20
CA ALA A 193 3.63 9.00 -42.72
C ALA A 193 2.92 8.21 -43.83
N GLN A 194 3.68 7.82 -44.85
CA GLN A 194 3.21 6.88 -45.86
C GLN A 194 3.25 5.47 -45.28
N ILE A 195 2.11 4.78 -45.28
CA ILE A 195 1.94 3.45 -44.70
C ILE A 195 1.26 2.51 -45.70
N ARG A 196 1.45 1.22 -45.51
CA ARG A 196 0.77 0.14 -46.21
C ARG A 196 -0.52 -0.21 -45.46
N VAL A 197 -1.62 -0.20 -46.18
CA VAL A 197 -2.92 -0.65 -45.74
C VAL A 197 -3.12 -2.06 -46.22
N GLN A 198 -3.32 -2.99 -45.29
CA GLN A 198 -3.65 -4.38 -45.55
C GLN A 198 -5.14 -4.56 -45.28
N VAL A 199 -5.87 -5.09 -46.25
CA VAL A 199 -7.29 -5.39 -46.11
C VAL A 199 -7.45 -6.89 -46.24
N GLN A 200 -7.98 -7.53 -45.20
CA GLN A 200 -8.17 -8.97 -45.17
C GLN A 200 -9.66 -9.30 -45.30
N GLY A 201 -10.00 -10.13 -46.28
CA GLY A 201 -11.35 -10.67 -46.47
C GLY A 201 -11.34 -12.20 -46.43
N ALA A 202 -12.50 -12.82 -46.69
CA ALA A 202 -12.62 -14.27 -46.74
C ALA A 202 -11.84 -14.86 -47.93
N GLY A 203 -10.57 -15.22 -47.70
CA GLY A 203 -9.69 -15.87 -48.67
C GLY A 203 -8.87 -14.92 -49.55
N PHE A 204 -8.85 -13.62 -49.27
CA PHE A 204 -8.02 -12.67 -50.01
C PHE A 204 -7.39 -11.62 -49.09
N GLU A 205 -6.27 -11.07 -49.55
CA GLU A 205 -5.56 -9.97 -48.90
C GLU A 205 -5.24 -8.92 -49.97
N ILE A 206 -5.68 -7.68 -49.75
CA ILE A 206 -5.37 -6.56 -50.62
C ILE A 206 -4.40 -5.65 -49.86
N THR A 207 -3.28 -5.31 -50.50
CA THR A 207 -2.39 -4.28 -50.00
C THR A 207 -2.53 -3.02 -50.84
N SER A 208 -2.51 -1.86 -50.18
CA SER A 208 -2.61 -0.56 -50.81
C SER A 208 -1.80 0.44 -50.03
N ASP A 209 -1.40 1.53 -50.68
CA ASP A 209 -0.71 2.62 -49.98
C ASP A 209 -1.72 3.63 -49.44
N GLY A 210 -1.39 4.24 -48.30
CA GLY A 210 -2.19 5.28 -47.67
C GLY A 210 -1.34 6.20 -46.81
N GLN A 211 -1.93 7.32 -46.41
CA GLN A 211 -1.29 8.29 -45.51
C GLN A 211 -1.90 8.21 -44.12
N ALA A 212 -1.08 8.02 -43.09
CA ALA A 212 -1.54 8.05 -41.71
C ALA A 212 -2.03 9.45 -41.33
N LEU A 213 -3.22 9.55 -40.75
CA LEU A 213 -3.77 10.80 -40.20
C LEU A 213 -3.56 10.92 -38.68
N SER A 214 -3.13 9.83 -38.03
CA SER A 214 -2.76 9.78 -36.61
C SER A 214 -1.40 9.08 -36.45
N ALA A 215 -0.77 9.24 -35.28
CA ALA A 215 0.35 8.39 -34.92
C ALA A 215 -0.11 6.93 -34.79
N GLY A 216 0.78 6.00 -35.11
CA GLY A 216 0.51 4.57 -35.04
C GLY A 216 1.16 3.95 -33.82
N VAL A 217 0.41 3.13 -33.09
CA VAL A 217 0.91 2.31 -31.99
C VAL A 217 0.43 0.89 -32.27
N VAL A 218 1.33 -0.09 -32.25
CA VAL A 218 1.00 -1.50 -32.54
C VAL A 218 -0.17 -1.97 -31.67
N GLY A 219 -1.16 -2.62 -32.29
CA GLY A 219 -2.39 -3.09 -31.63
C GLY A 219 -3.44 -2.00 -31.37
N GLN A 220 -3.19 -0.75 -31.73
CA GLN A 220 -4.16 0.35 -31.60
C GLN A 220 -4.71 0.78 -32.96
N PRO A 221 -5.92 1.37 -32.99
CA PRO A 221 -6.49 1.92 -34.21
C PRO A 221 -5.73 3.17 -34.67
N ALA A 222 -5.40 3.23 -35.95
CA ALA A 222 -4.90 4.43 -36.63
C ALA A 222 -5.83 4.81 -37.78
N ARG A 223 -6.04 6.13 -37.95
CA ARG A 223 -6.80 6.66 -39.10
C ARG A 223 -5.88 6.80 -40.30
N VAL A 224 -6.35 6.37 -41.45
CA VAL A 224 -5.60 6.35 -42.71
C VAL A 224 -6.42 6.99 -43.80
N LYS A 225 -5.82 7.91 -44.55
CA LYS A 225 -6.36 8.45 -45.79
C LYS A 225 -5.85 7.62 -46.96
N MET A 226 -6.77 6.96 -47.65
CA MET A 226 -6.51 6.19 -48.87
C MET A 226 -6.27 7.12 -50.06
N ASN A 227 -5.62 6.61 -51.11
CA ASN A 227 -5.36 7.37 -52.35
C ASN A 227 -6.64 7.88 -53.04
N ASN A 228 -7.76 7.18 -52.85
CA ASN A 228 -9.08 7.58 -53.36
C ASN A 228 -9.77 8.68 -52.50
N GLY A 229 -9.08 9.24 -51.51
CA GLY A 229 -9.57 10.29 -50.61
C GLY A 229 -10.39 9.82 -49.42
N HIS A 230 -10.76 8.52 -49.34
CA HIS A 230 -11.53 7.99 -48.22
C HIS A 230 -10.67 7.86 -46.97
N VAL A 231 -11.27 8.09 -45.81
CA VAL A 231 -10.63 7.90 -44.51
C VAL A 231 -11.17 6.63 -43.87
N MET A 232 -10.27 5.72 -43.51
CA MET A 232 -10.60 4.46 -42.85
C MET A 232 -9.81 4.34 -41.55
N SER A 233 -10.29 3.51 -40.62
CA SER A 233 -9.62 3.22 -39.35
C SER A 233 -9.25 1.74 -39.32
N GLY A 234 -8.04 1.42 -38.90
CA GLY A 234 -7.54 0.05 -38.84
C GLY A 234 -6.54 -0.15 -37.73
N GLU A 235 -6.25 -1.40 -37.40
CA GLU A 235 -5.28 -1.78 -36.38
C GLU A 235 -3.85 -1.68 -36.92
N VAL A 236 -2.96 -1.02 -36.18
CA VAL A 236 -1.54 -0.94 -36.54
C VAL A 236 -0.86 -2.28 -36.25
N LEU A 237 -0.24 -2.89 -37.26
CA LEU A 237 0.48 -4.16 -37.10
C LEU A 237 1.97 -3.95 -36.81
N ASP A 238 2.58 -2.99 -37.49
CA ASP A 238 4.03 -2.74 -37.41
C ASP A 238 4.37 -1.28 -37.78
N SER A 239 5.66 -0.99 -37.92
CA SER A 239 6.20 0.35 -38.27
C SER A 239 5.63 1.02 -39.52
N ARG A 240 5.01 0.27 -40.44
CA ARG A 240 4.46 0.80 -41.69
C ARG A 240 3.15 0.13 -42.11
N THR A 241 2.60 -0.81 -41.36
CA THR A 241 1.41 -1.55 -41.79
C THR A 241 0.20 -1.31 -40.88
N VAL A 242 -0.97 -1.05 -41.50
CA VAL A 242 -2.27 -0.95 -40.83
C VAL A 242 -3.25 -1.94 -41.47
N ARG A 243 -3.89 -2.79 -40.65
CA ARG A 243 -4.93 -3.74 -41.07
C ARG A 243 -6.31 -3.13 -40.97
N LEU A 244 -7.09 -3.21 -42.05
CA LEU A 244 -8.51 -2.92 -42.07
C LEU A 244 -9.29 -4.24 -42.05
N GLU A 245 -10.21 -4.37 -41.12
CA GLU A 245 -11.26 -5.40 -41.15
C GLU A 245 -12.47 -4.82 -41.90
N ILE A 246 -13.03 -5.59 -42.84
CA ILE A 246 -14.24 -5.25 -43.60
C ILE A 246 -15.39 -6.18 -43.22
#